data_AF-A0A1T4YV71-F1
#
_entry.id   AF-A0A1T4YV71-F1
#
_cell.length_a   1.000
_cell.length_b   1.000
_cell.length_c   1.000
_cell.angle_alpha   90.00
_cell.angle_beta   90.00
_cell.angle_gamma   90.00
#
_symmetry.space_group_name_H-M   'P 1'
#
loop_
_entity.id
_entity.type
_entity.pdbx_description
1 polymer ?
#
loop_
_entity_poly.entity_id
_entity_poly.type
_entity_poly.pdbx_seq_one_letter_code
_entity_poly.pdbx_strand_id
1 'polypeptide(L)'
;MLLCMPKRTPTAHTAEVASAFASWLRRRREGAGMTQEDLAHRAGLSRNQVQNLENNRNNNATGRSSANPSLDTLLALEAAFGLALGELLVEVREFMDSAER
;
A
#
# COMPACT_ATOMS: atom_id res chain seq x y z
N MET A 1 34.95 -0.52 5.70
CA MET A 1 33.83 -0.59 6.66
C MET A 1 32.57 -0.09 5.96
N LEU A 2 31.62 -0.98 5.65
CA LEU A 2 30.31 -0.57 5.12
C LEU A 2 29.50 -0.05 6.32
N LEU A 3 29.27 1.26 6.42
CA LEU A 3 28.24 1.78 7.31
C LEU A 3 26.88 1.35 6.75
N CYS A 4 26.30 0.30 7.32
CA CYS A 4 24.90 -0.02 7.10
C CYS A 4 24.07 1.08 7.77
N MET A 5 23.60 2.05 6.99
CA MET A 5 22.64 3.05 7.47
C MET A 5 21.36 2.33 7.91
N PRO A 6 20.87 2.55 9.13
CA PRO A 6 19.61 1.95 9.55
C PRO A 6 18.49 2.45 8.65
N LYS A 7 17.63 1.54 8.18
CA LYS A 7 16.42 1.93 7.44
C LYS A 7 15.62 2.93 8.29
N ARG A 8 15.11 3.99 7.67
CA ARG A 8 14.23 4.95 8.36
C ARG A 8 13.12 4.19 9.07
N THR A 9 13.00 4.42 10.38
CA THR A 9 11.86 3.92 11.14
C THR A 9 10.64 4.76 10.75
N PRO A 10 9.51 4.13 10.40
CA PRO A 10 8.27 4.87 10.17
C PRO A 10 7.88 5.68 11.40
N THR A 11 7.40 6.91 11.17
CA THR A 11 6.75 7.68 12.23
C THR A 11 5.36 7.10 12.54
N ALA A 12 4.75 7.48 13.66
CA ALA A 12 3.35 7.11 13.96
C ALA A 12 2.42 7.50 12.81
N HIS A 13 2.54 8.73 12.31
CA HIS A 13 1.76 9.20 11.16
C HIS A 13 1.99 8.37 9.90
N THR A 14 3.23 7.94 9.63
CA THR A 14 3.51 7.02 8.51
C THR A 14 2.82 5.67 8.70
N ALA A 15 2.75 5.15 9.92
CA ALA A 15 2.09 3.88 10.21
C ALA A 15 0.58 3.99 10.04
N GLU A 16 -0.04 5.09 10.50
CA GLU A 16 -1.46 5.41 10.32
C GLU A 16 -1.82 5.45 8.83
N VAL A 17 -1.11 6.27 8.05
CA VAL A 17 -1.35 6.41 6.60
C VAL A 17 -1.16 5.07 5.87
N ALA A 18 -0.15 4.29 6.23
CA ALA A 18 0.06 2.97 5.61
C ALA A 18 -1.06 1.97 5.96
N SER A 19 -1.60 2.05 7.18
CA SER A 19 -2.76 1.23 7.58
C SER A 19 -4.01 1.62 6.79
N ALA A 20 -4.25 2.92 6.62
CA ALA A 20 -5.35 3.43 5.81
C ALA A 20 -5.21 3.00 4.35
N PHE A 21 -4.01 3.12 3.77
CA PHE A 21 -3.71 2.64 2.42
C PHE A 21 -4.01 1.15 2.24
N ALA A 22 -3.59 0.30 3.17
CA ALA A 22 -3.81 -1.14 3.10
C ALA A 22 -5.32 -1.50 3.05
N SER A 23 -6.10 -0.88 3.94
CA SER A 23 -7.56 -1.05 3.99
C SER A 23 -8.26 -0.47 2.77
N TRP A 24 -7.86 0.72 2.32
CA TRP A 24 -8.37 1.34 1.09
C TRP A 24 -8.10 0.45 -0.12
N LEU A 25 -6.87 -0.06 -0.27
CA LEU A 25 -6.49 -0.91 -1.40
C LEU A 25 -7.35 -2.17 -1.47
N ARG A 26 -7.54 -2.84 -0.32
CA ARG A 26 -8.40 -4.01 -0.19
C ARG A 26 -9.84 -3.69 -0.60
N ARG A 27 -10.40 -2.60 -0.07
CA ARG A 27 -11.78 -2.18 -0.37
C ARG A 27 -11.95 -1.80 -1.85
N ARG A 28 -10.97 -1.11 -2.43
CA ARG A 28 -10.98 -0.71 -3.85
C ARG A 28 -10.92 -1.93 -4.75
N ARG A 29 -10.06 -2.91 -4.44
CA ARG A 29 -9.98 -4.20 -5.12
C ARG A 29 -11.31 -4.95 -5.06
N GLU A 30 -11.87 -5.10 -3.86
CA GLU A 30 -13.15 -5.82 -3.65
C GLU A 30 -14.31 -5.11 -4.35
N GLY A 31 -14.38 -3.77 -4.29
CA GLY A 31 -15.37 -2.97 -5.00
C GLY A 31 -15.26 -3.05 -6.52
N ALA A 32 -14.08 -3.36 -7.05
CA ALA A 32 -13.87 -3.65 -8.47
C ALA A 32 -14.10 -5.13 -8.84
N GLY A 33 -14.54 -5.97 -7.90
CA GLY A 33 -14.81 -7.39 -8.13
C GLY A 33 -13.55 -8.23 -8.40
N MET A 34 -12.37 -7.75 -8.00
CA MET A 34 -11.09 -8.41 -8.27
C MET A 34 -10.65 -9.33 -7.13
N THR A 35 -10.09 -10.49 -7.45
CA THR A 35 -9.27 -11.27 -6.51
C THR A 35 -7.89 -10.63 -6.33
N GLN A 36 -7.12 -11.06 -5.32
CA GLN A 36 -5.73 -10.61 -5.18
C GLN A 36 -4.87 -11.01 -6.39
N GLU A 37 -5.13 -12.17 -6.99
CA GLU A 37 -4.50 -12.63 -8.23
C GLU A 37 -4.80 -11.67 -9.40
N ASP A 38 -6.06 -11.24 -9.54
CA ASP A 38 -6.47 -10.34 -10.62
C ASP A 38 -5.78 -8.99 -10.52
N LEU A 39 -5.74 -8.41 -9.32
CA LEU A 39 -5.03 -7.16 -9.08
C LEU A 39 -3.53 -7.31 -9.34
N ALA A 40 -2.93 -8.40 -8.86
CA ALA A 40 -1.52 -8.69 -9.08
C ALA A 40 -1.19 -8.76 -10.58
N HIS A 41 -1.99 -9.51 -11.34
CA HIS A 41 -1.82 -9.63 -12.79
C HIS A 41 -1.96 -8.28 -13.51
N ARG A 42 -2.98 -7.48 -13.17
CA ARG A 42 -3.20 -6.16 -13.79
C ARG A 42 -2.09 -5.15 -13.46
N ALA A 43 -1.57 -5.20 -12.23
CA ALA A 43 -0.52 -4.30 -11.77
C ALA A 43 0.89 -4.79 -12.12
N GLY A 44 1.05 -5.98 -12.70
CA GLY A 44 2.38 -6.58 -12.91
C GLY A 44 3.13 -6.87 -11.60
N LEU A 45 2.39 -7.15 -10.52
CA LEU A 45 2.92 -7.47 -9.20
C LEU A 45 2.78 -8.98 -8.92
N SER A 46 3.49 -9.48 -7.90
CA SER A 46 3.19 -10.82 -7.39
C SER A 46 1.95 -10.80 -6.48
N ARG A 47 1.17 -11.89 -6.45
CA ARG A 47 0.06 -12.07 -5.51
C ARG A 47 0.50 -11.83 -4.05
N ASN A 48 1.70 -12.30 -3.70
CA ASN A 48 2.29 -12.11 -2.37
C ASN A 48 2.56 -10.63 -2.06
N GLN A 49 3.00 -9.85 -3.05
CA GLN A 49 3.18 -8.40 -2.87
C GLN A 49 1.84 -7.70 -2.64
N VAL A 50 0.79 -8.04 -3.40
CA VAL A 50 -0.57 -7.54 -3.16
C VAL A 50 -1.05 -7.91 -1.76
N GLN A 51 -0.88 -9.17 -1.34
CA GLN A 51 -1.23 -9.62 0.00
C GLN A 51 -0.48 -8.85 1.10
N ASN A 52 0.81 -8.55 0.90
CA ASN A 52 1.61 -7.78 1.85
C ASN A 52 1.13 -6.32 1.94
N LEU A 53 0.83 -5.69 0.81
CA LEU A 53 0.26 -4.34 0.75
C LEU A 53 -1.08 -4.28 1.52
N GLU A 54 -2.01 -5.19 1.24
CA GLU A 54 -3.33 -5.22 1.88
C GLU A 54 -3.32 -5.54 3.38
N ASN A 55 -2.27 -6.22 3.86
CA ASN A 55 -2.12 -6.53 5.28
C ASN A 55 -1.21 -5.53 6.01
N ASN A 56 -0.74 -4.48 5.34
CA ASN A 56 0.27 -3.55 5.85
C ASN A 56 1.53 -4.29 6.38
N ARG A 57 1.93 -5.39 5.73
CA ARG A 57 3.05 -6.24 6.15
C ARG A 57 4.29 -5.98 5.31
N ASN A 58 5.44 -5.94 5.97
CA ASN A 58 6.74 -5.91 5.32
C ASN A 58 7.66 -6.93 6.01
N ASN A 59 8.57 -7.54 5.25
CA ASN A 59 9.47 -8.59 5.70
C ASN A 59 10.61 -8.08 6.59
N ASN A 60 10.46 -6.94 7.26
CA ASN A 60 11.52 -6.41 8.13
C ASN A 60 11.48 -7.10 9.50
N ALA A 61 12.62 -7.62 9.92
CA ALA A 61 12.79 -8.34 11.19
C ALA A 61 12.50 -7.48 12.44
N THR A 62 12.42 -6.14 12.31
CA THR A 62 12.27 -5.22 13.45
C THR A 62 10.82 -4.95 13.86
N GLY A 63 9.82 -5.56 13.21
CA GLY A 63 8.41 -5.50 13.60
C GLY A 63 7.71 -4.13 13.47
N ARG A 64 8.45 -3.06 13.14
CA ARG A 64 7.91 -1.71 12.93
C ARG A 64 7.76 -1.32 11.46
N SER A 65 7.80 -2.28 10.55
CA SER A 65 7.71 -1.99 9.11
C SER A 65 6.28 -2.11 8.62
N SER A 66 5.71 -0.99 8.20
CA SER A 66 4.54 -0.96 7.34
C SER A 66 4.91 -1.36 5.90
N ALA A 67 3.92 -1.82 5.14
CA ALA A 67 4.02 -1.94 3.70
C ALA A 67 3.95 -0.52 3.10
N ASN A 68 5.03 0.25 3.25
CA ASN A 68 5.15 1.55 2.57
C ASN A 68 5.43 1.29 1.08
N PRO A 69 4.47 1.48 0.16
CA PRO A 69 4.67 1.18 -1.26
C PRO A 69 5.74 2.11 -1.85
N SER A 70 6.55 1.58 -2.76
CA SER A 70 7.41 2.42 -3.59
C SER A 70 6.57 3.24 -4.57
N LEU A 71 7.15 4.30 -5.14
CA LEU A 71 6.50 5.05 -6.22
C LEU A 71 6.14 4.14 -7.40
N ASP A 72 7.04 3.22 -7.80
CA ASP A 72 6.77 2.23 -8.86
C ASP A 72 5.55 1.35 -8.54
N THR A 73 5.39 0.96 -7.27
CA THR A 73 4.21 0.18 -6.84
C THR A 73 2.94 1.01 -6.97
N LEU A 74 2.99 2.29 -6.63
CA LEU A 74 1.84 3.18 -6.77
C LEU A 74 1.47 3.42 -8.24
N LEU A 75 2.45 3.62 -9.13
CA LEU A 75 2.23 3.76 -10.57
C LEU A 75 1.67 2.48 -11.20
N ALA A 76 2.11 1.31 -10.73
CA ALA A 76 1.56 0.03 -11.13
C ALA A 76 0.07 -0.11 -10.73
N LEU A 77 -0.29 0.34 -9.53
CA LEU A 77 -1.67 0.36 -9.06
C LEU A 77 -2.52 1.39 -9.81
N GLU A 78 -1.97 2.57 -10.14
CA GLU A 78 -2.60 3.55 -11.04
C GLU A 78 -3.00 2.89 -12.36
N ALA A 79 -2.06 2.19 -13.01
CA ALA A 79 -2.34 1.50 -14.27
C ALA A 79 -3.41 0.40 -14.11
N ALA A 80 -3.39 -0.34 -13.01
CA ALA A 80 -4.34 -1.43 -12.75
C ALA A 80 -5.77 -0.94 -12.49
N PHE A 81 -5.92 0.22 -11.83
CA PHE A 81 -7.22 0.80 -11.51
C PHE A 81 -7.70 1.85 -12.51
N GLY A 82 -6.82 2.34 -13.40
CA GLY A 82 -7.11 3.48 -14.27
C GLY A 82 -7.34 4.78 -13.48
N LEU A 83 -6.63 4.93 -12.36
CA LEU A 83 -6.79 6.03 -11.40
C LEU A 83 -5.47 6.78 -11.29
N ALA A 84 -5.44 8.07 -11.59
CA ALA A 84 -4.19 8.84 -11.57
C ALA A 84 -3.58 8.84 -10.16
N LEU A 85 -2.24 8.80 -10.04
CA LEU A 85 -1.54 8.76 -8.74
C LEU A 85 -2.03 9.82 -7.75
N GLY A 86 -2.28 11.04 -8.23
CA GLY A 86 -2.80 12.13 -7.39
C GLY A 86 -4.17 11.82 -6.81
N GLU A 87 -5.08 11.29 -7.62
CA GLU A 87 -6.43 10.89 -7.20
C GLU A 87 -6.38 9.72 -6.23
N LEU A 88 -5.50 8.73 -6.47
CA LEU A 88 -5.26 7.62 -5.56
C LEU A 88 -4.87 8.11 -4.17
N LEU A 89 -3.93 9.06 -4.07
CA LEU A 89 -3.49 9.59 -2.78
C LEU A 89 -4.59 10.41 -2.08
N VAL A 90 -5.43 11.12 -2.85
CA VAL A 90 -6.61 11.81 -2.32
C VAL A 90 -7.62 10.80 -1.77
N GLU A 91 -7.96 9.75 -2.51
CA GLU A 91 -8.89 8.71 -2.04
C GLU A 91 -8.40 8.04 -0.74
N VAL A 92 -7.08 7.79 -0.62
CA VAL A 92 -6.48 7.22 0.60
C VAL A 92 -6.61 8.20 1.79
N ARG A 93 -6.39 9.50 1.56
CA ARG A 93 -6.58 10.53 2.59
C ARG A 93 -8.04 10.58 3.05
N GLU A 94 -8.97 10.66 2.10
CA GLU A 94 -10.40 10.71 2.41
C GLU A 94 -10.87 9.44 3.14
N PHE A 95 -10.33 8.28 2.74
CA PHE A 95 -10.60 7.01 3.42
C PHE A 95 -10.12 7.06 4.88
N MET A 96 -8.91 7.55 5.13
CA MET A 96 -8.36 7.74 6.48
C MET A 96 -9.25 8.64 7.33
N ASP A 97 -9.61 9.82 6.82
CA ASP A 97 -10.43 10.81 7.52
C ASP A 97 -11.88 10.33 7.76
N SER A 98 -12.35 9.35 6.99
CA SER A 98 -13.66 8.71 7.17
C SER A 98 -13.66 7.59 8.22
N ALA A 99 -12.51 6.95 8.44
CA ALA A 99 -12.35 5.88 9.42
C ALA A 99 -12.15 6.40 10.85
N GLU A 100 -11.76 7.67 10.98
CA GLU A 100 -11.62 8.37 12.27
C GLU A 100 -12.94 8.92 12.83
N ARG A 101 -14.04 8.81 12.07
CA ARG A 101 -15.40 9.25 12.48
C ARG A 101 -16.28 8.07 12.86
#